data_AF-A0AAP5HBX2-F1
#
_entry.id   AF-A0AAP5HBX2-F1
#
_cell.length_a   1.000
_cell.length_b   1.000
_cell.length_c   1.000
_cell.angle_alpha   90.00
_cell.angle_beta   90.00
_cell.angle_gamma   90.00
#
_symmetry.space_group_name_H-M   'P 1'
#
loop_
_entity.id
_entity.type
_entity.pdbx_description
1 polymer ?
#
loop_
_entity_poly.entity_id
_entity_poly.type
_entity_poly.pdbx_seq_one_letter_code
_entity_poly.pdbx_strand_id
1 'polypeptide(L)' 'MTPIRNLNIVFRCPDQLKEKMQLHAEGRYRSLSDFIRSACLEALRTQSSKSAHTKTLRD' A
#
# COMPACT_ATOMS: atom_id res chain seq x y z
N MET A 1 11.36 5.79 -13.27
CA MET A 1 10.70 6.01 -11.95
C MET A 1 9.62 7.06 -12.14
N THR A 2 8.34 6.72 -11.95
CA THR A 2 7.29 7.73 -11.89
C THR A 2 7.43 8.50 -10.57
N PRO A 3 7.46 9.85 -10.60
CA PRO A 3 7.55 10.63 -9.38
C PRO A 3 6.29 10.39 -8.55
N ILE A 4 6.45 9.88 -7.32
CA ILE A 4 5.35 9.76 -6.37
C ILE A 4 4.96 11.19 -5.98
N ARG A 5 3.93 11.72 -6.64
CA ARG A 5 3.34 13.01 -6.25
C ARG A 5 2.53 12.76 -4.99
N ASN A 6 2.76 13.57 -3.94
CA ASN A 6 1.91 13.62 -2.75
C ASN A 6 0.54 14.18 -3.13
N LEU A 7 -0.27 13.34 -3.77
CA LEU A 7 -1.67 13.63 -4.06
C LEU A 7 -2.48 13.12 -2.87
N ASN A 8 -3.38 13.96 -2.36
CA ASN A 8 -4.36 13.54 -1.37
C ASN A 8 -5.34 12.57 -2.05
N ILE A 9 -5.13 11.26 -1.86
CA ILE A 9 -6.02 10.22 -2.39
C ILE A 9 -7.16 10.05 -1.40
N VAL A 10 -8.39 10.29 -1.86
CA VAL A 10 -9.61 10.01 -1.12
C VAL A 10 -10.23 8.74 -1.68
N PHE A 11 -10.55 7.79 -0.83
CA PHE A 11 -11.24 6.56 -1.21
C PHE A 11 -12.37 6.25 -0.22
N ARG A 12 -13.40 5.55 -0.69
CA ARG A 12 -14.49 5.09 0.17
C ARG A 12 -14.05 3.82 0.90
N CYS A 13 -14.31 3.79 2.21
CA CYS A 13 -13.94 2.70 3.09
C CYS A 13 -15.10 2.48 4.08
N PRO A 14 -15.50 1.23 4.36
CA PRO A 14 -16.41 0.95 5.47
C PRO A 14 -15.84 1.43 6.81
N ASP A 15 -16.68 1.99 7.67
CA ASP A 15 -16.22 2.58 8.94
C ASP A 15 -15.47 1.57 9.82
N GLN A 16 -15.98 0.35 9.92
CA GLN A 16 -15.33 -0.74 10.67
C GLN A 16 -13.92 -1.07 10.16
N LEU A 17 -13.68 -0.94 8.86
CA LEU A 17 -12.37 -1.19 8.28
C LEU A 17 -11.43 -0.03 8.60
N LYS A 18 -11.92 1.22 8.50
CA LYS A 18 -11.16 2.42 8.88
C LYS A 18 -10.73 2.36 10.35
N GLU A 19 -11.62 2.00 11.27
CA GLU A 19 -11.32 1.88 12.70
C GLU A 19 -10.23 0.84 12.97
N LYS A 20 -10.34 -0.36 12.38
CA LYS A 20 -9.30 -1.38 12.52
C LYS A 20 -7.95 -0.90 12.02
N MET A 21 -7.93 -0.22 10.88
CA MET A 21 -6.70 0.33 10.29
C MET A 21 -6.11 1.45 11.16
N GLN A 22 -6.95 2.28 11.78
CA GLN A 22 -6.53 3.31 12.72
C GLN A 22 -5.86 2.69 13.95
N LEU A 23 -6.49 1.70 14.59
CA LEU A 23 -5.93 0.99 15.74
C LEU A 23 -4.58 0.34 15.43
N HIS A 24 -4.44 -0.26 14.23
CA HIS A 24 -3.17 -0.83 13.79
C HIS A 24 -2.08 0.21 13.54
N ALA A 25 -2.44 1.39 13.04
CA ALA A 25 -1.51 2.49 12.84
C ALA A 25 -1.01 3.05 14.19
N GLU A 26 -1.94 3.28 15.12
CA GLU A 26 -1.66 3.76 16.48
C GLU A 26 -0.78 2.78 17.27
N GLY A 27 -1.07 1.48 17.20
CA GLY A 27 -0.26 0.44 17.84
C GLY A 27 1.19 0.36 17.32
N ARG A 28 1.48 1.02 16.18
CA ARG A 28 2.82 1.13 15.60
C ARG A 28 3.40 2.55 15.69
N TYR A 29 2.78 3.45 16.45
CA TYR A 29 3.16 4.85 16.57
C TYR A 29 3.25 5.57 15.21
N ARG A 30 2.32 5.29 14.29
CA ARG A 30 2.26 5.91 12.96
C ARG A 30 0.92 6.58 12.71
N SER A 31 0.92 7.59 11.84
CA SER A 31 -0.32 8.13 11.29
C SER A 31 -1.01 7.09 10.40
N LEU A 32 -2.34 7.15 10.31
CA LEU A 32 -3.10 6.30 9.39
C LEU A 32 -2.61 6.47 7.95
N SER A 33 -2.39 7.70 7.49
CA SER A 33 -1.89 7.99 6.14
C SER A 33 -0.54 7.33 5.85
N ASP A 34 0.40 7.35 6.80
CA ASP A 34 1.70 6.70 6.64
C ASP A 34 1.60 5.18 6.64
N PHE A 35 0.70 4.64 7.47
CA PHE A 35 0.38 3.22 7.49
C PHE A 35 -0.15 2.74 6.13
N ILE A 36 -1.13 3.45 5.56
CA ILE A 36 -1.67 3.14 4.22
C ILE A 36 -0.61 3.26 3.14
N ARG A 37 0.15 4.36 3.13
CA ARG A 37 1.19 4.57 2.12
C ARG A 37 2.20 3.44 2.13
N SER A 38 2.63 3.00 3.32
CA SER A 38 3.57 1.88 3.48
C SER A 38 3.00 0.58 2.92
N ALA A 39 1.74 0.26 3.27
CA ALA A 39 1.07 -0.95 2.80
C ALA A 39 0.89 -0.96 1.26
N CYS A 40 0.51 0.17 0.66
CA CYS A 40 0.41 0.29 -0.80
C CYS A 40 1.76 0.10 -1.49
N LEU A 41 2.84 0.68 -0.96
CA LEU A 41 4.19 0.51 -1.52
C LEU A 41 4.67 -0.94 -1.44
N GLU A 42 4.39 -1.62 -0.34
CA GLU A 42 4.70 -3.04 -0.17
C GLU A 42 3.91 -3.92 -1.16
N ALA A 43 2.62 -3.65 -1.33
CA ALA A 43 1.78 -4.32 -2.32
C ALA A 43 2.32 -4.13 -3.76
N LEU A 44 2.75 -2.92 -4.13
CA LEU A 44 3.34 -2.65 -5.44
C LEU A 44 4.68 -3.38 -5.65
N ARG A 45 5.52 -3.45 -4.62
CA ARG A 45 6.80 -4.19 -4.66
C ARG A 45 6.56 -5.70 -4.85
N THR A 46 5.60 -6.27 -4.13
CA THR A 46 5.26 -7.71 -4.24
C THR A 46 4.61 -8.07 -5.57
N GLN A 47 3.86 -7.16 -6.19
CA GLN A 47 3.38 -7.34 -7.57
C GLN A 47 4.53 -7.31 -8.59
N SER A 48 5.46 -6.37 -8.42
CA SER A 48 6.62 -6.22 -9.30
C SER A 48 7.52 -7.45 -9.27
N SER A 49 7.74 -8.04 -8.08
CA SER A 49 8.53 -9.27 -7.94
C SER A 49 7.84 -10.50 -8.54
N LYS A 50 6.51 -10.60 -8.46
CA LYS A 50 5.75 -11.68 -9.14
C LYS A 50 5.73 -11.55 -10.66
N SER A 51 5.76 -10.32 -11.19
CA SER A 51 5.81 -10.07 -12.64
C SER A 51 7.17 -10.42 -13.27
N ALA A 52 8.27 -10.38 -12.50
CA ALA A 52 9.60 -10.75 -12.99
C ALA A 52 9.76 -12.27 -13.21
N HIS A 53 9.07 -13.12 -12.44
CA HIS A 53 9.21 -14.58 -12.54
C HIS A 53 8.46 -15.20 -13.74
N THR A 54 7.50 -14.49 -14.34
CA THR A 54 6.69 -14.98 -15.46
C THR A 54 7.24 -14.62 -16.85
N LYS A 55 8.31 -13.82 -16.92
CA LYS A 55 8.93 -13.43 -18.20
C LYS A 55 10.10 -14.31 -18.63
N THR A 56 10.61 -15.20 -17.78
CA THR A 56 11.78 -16.05 -18.07
C THR A 56 11.43 -17.46 -18.57
N LEU A 57 10.18 -17.72 -18.96
CA LEU A 57 9.71 -19.05 -19.39
C LEU A 57 9.13 -19.08 -20.81
N ARG A 58 9.40 -18.04 -21.61
CA ARG A 58 9.07 -17.98 -23.04
C ARG A 58 10.20 -17.30 -23.82
N ASP A 59 11.35 -17.95 -23.86
CA ASP A 59 12.32 -17.86 -24.97
C ASP A 59 12.90 -19.26 -25.17
#